data_AF-A0A4U1JKM9-F1
#
_entry.id   AF-A0A4U1JKM9-F1
#
_cell.length_a   1.000
_cell.length_b   1.000
_cell.length_c   1.000
_cell.angle_alpha   90.00
_cell.angle_beta   90.00
_cell.angle_gamma   90.00
#
_symmetry.space_group_name_H-M   'P 1'
#
loop_
_entity.id
_entity.type
_entity.pdbx_description
1 polymer ?
#
loop_
_entity_poly.entity_id
_entity_poly.type
_entity_poly.pdbx_seq_one_letter_code
_entity_poly.pdbx_strand_id
1 'polypeptide(L)'
;MSALHVEGRLSFSFGDDWQILKWDDHTAFQDGLKRFEGTRAVDFVGLLFGAPWFIEVKDFRDYRIENKQRLTSGELAKEIAWKVRDSIASMAWACQRTPLDRNDLGPFLRSLLGCKHKVPVVLWLEEDRPPTPAAASALAEAIKRELTWLNPKVLVMCRDLAEQHAIPGLVVTSQPAPR
;
A
#
# COMPACT_ATOMS: atom_id res chain seq x y z
N MET A 1 19.25 1.20 9.70
CA MET A 1 19.48 0.51 8.42
C MET A 1 18.24 0.69 7.57
N SER A 2 18.37 1.28 6.38
CA SER A 2 17.26 1.44 5.45
C SER A 2 16.76 0.09 4.95
N ALA A 3 15.44 -0.14 4.96
CA ALA A 3 14.83 -1.35 4.41
C ALA A 3 14.62 -1.18 2.90
N LEU A 4 15.08 -2.16 2.10
CA LEU A 4 14.92 -2.17 0.65
C LEU A 4 13.98 -3.31 0.24
N HIS A 5 12.91 -2.97 -0.48
CA HIS A 5 11.96 -3.93 -1.02
C HIS A 5 11.81 -3.75 -2.53
N VAL A 6 11.76 -4.86 -3.27
CA VAL A 6 11.50 -4.85 -4.71
C VAL A 6 10.07 -5.32 -4.96
N GLU A 7 9.35 -4.56 -5.77
CA GLU A 7 8.00 -4.91 -6.24
C GLU A 7 7.93 -4.69 -7.76
N GLY A 8 7.86 -5.80 -8.51
CA GLY A 8 8.01 -5.78 -9.96
C GLY A 8 9.28 -5.07 -10.42
N ARG A 9 9.12 -3.98 -11.18
CA ARG A 9 10.22 -3.14 -11.71
C ARG A 9 10.56 -1.95 -10.80
N LEU A 10 10.08 -1.93 -9.57
CA LEU A 10 10.26 -0.82 -8.64
C LEU A 10 11.03 -1.27 -7.40
N SER A 11 11.89 -0.40 -6.89
CA SER A 11 12.60 -0.57 -5.63
C SER A 11 12.19 0.52 -4.66
N PHE A 12 11.67 0.12 -3.51
CA PHE A 12 11.25 0.97 -2.42
C PHE A 12 12.30 0.91 -1.31
N SER A 13 12.95 2.04 -1.07
CA SER A 13 13.90 2.22 0.02
C SER A 13 13.25 3.07 1.10
N PHE A 14 13.11 2.49 2.30
CA PHE A 14 12.55 3.14 3.46
C PHE A 14 13.67 3.50 4.45
N GLY A 15 13.68 4.74 4.91
CA GLY A 15 14.65 5.26 5.87
C GLY A 15 14.45 4.70 7.28
N ASP A 16 15.37 5.03 8.17
CA ASP A 16 15.47 4.44 9.52
C ASP A 16 14.26 4.73 10.43
N ASP A 17 13.49 5.77 10.12
CA ASP A 17 12.27 6.14 10.86
C ASP A 17 11.07 5.25 10.53
N TRP A 18 11.22 4.34 9.56
CA TRP A 18 10.22 3.39 9.13
C TRP A 18 10.42 2.02 9.78
N GLN A 19 9.32 1.46 10.29
CA GLN A 19 9.17 0.01 10.45
C GLN A 19 8.28 -0.49 9.32
N ILE A 20 8.79 -1.36 8.45
CA ILE A 20 8.05 -1.87 7.28
C ILE A 20 7.76 -3.36 7.39
N LEU A 21 6.56 -3.72 6.98
CA LEU A 21 6.10 -5.09 6.83
C LEU A 21 5.59 -5.27 5.39
N LYS A 22 6.23 -6.15 4.61
CA LYS A 22 5.66 -6.62 3.34
C LYS A 22 4.54 -7.61 3.65
N TRP A 23 3.30 -7.13 3.68
CA TRP A 23 2.18 -7.86 4.25
C TRP A 23 1.65 -8.94 3.31
N ASP A 24 1.57 -8.64 2.02
CA ASP A 24 1.17 -9.61 1.02
C ASP A 24 2.11 -10.82 1.01
N ASP A 25 3.41 -10.66 1.25
CA ASP A 25 4.41 -11.74 1.33
C ASP A 25 4.57 -12.35 2.73
N HIS A 26 3.84 -11.86 3.73
CA HIS A 26 3.95 -12.38 5.08
C HIS A 26 3.40 -13.81 5.19
N THR A 27 4.08 -14.70 5.92
CA THR A 27 3.69 -16.12 6.04
C THR A 27 2.25 -16.30 6.54
N ALA A 28 1.80 -15.46 7.48
CA ALA A 28 0.43 -15.48 7.96
C ALA A 28 -0.62 -15.22 6.86
N PHE A 29 -0.28 -14.36 5.89
CA PHE A 29 -1.13 -14.10 4.75
C PHE A 29 -1.00 -15.21 3.71
N GLN A 30 0.22 -15.53 3.26
CA GLN A 30 0.49 -16.51 2.19
C GLN A 30 0.00 -17.92 2.54
N ASP A 31 0.37 -18.44 3.72
CA ASP A 31 0.07 -19.82 4.12
C ASP A 31 -1.29 -19.94 4.82
N GLY A 32 -1.83 -18.82 5.31
CA GLY A 32 -3.04 -18.78 6.11
C GLY A 32 -4.27 -18.32 5.32
N LEU A 33 -4.29 -17.05 4.95
CA LEU A 33 -5.52 -16.36 4.52
C LEU A 33 -5.69 -16.27 3.00
N LYS A 34 -4.59 -16.30 2.24
CA LYS A 34 -4.60 -16.24 0.78
C LYS A 34 -5.42 -17.38 0.14
N ARG A 35 -5.58 -18.50 0.83
CA ARG A 35 -6.43 -19.64 0.39
C ARG A 35 -7.93 -19.32 0.33
N PHE A 36 -8.39 -18.25 0.99
CA PHE A 36 -9.79 -17.84 0.95
C PHE A 36 -10.02 -16.91 -0.22
N GLU A 37 -10.82 -17.36 -1.17
CA GLU A 37 -11.17 -16.60 -2.38
C GLU A 37 -11.65 -15.19 -2.02
N GLY A 38 -11.15 -14.20 -2.76
CA GLY A 38 -11.52 -12.80 -2.57
C GLY A 38 -10.76 -12.06 -1.46
N THR A 39 -9.98 -12.76 -0.62
CA THR A 39 -9.13 -12.11 0.39
C THR A 39 -7.94 -11.42 -0.26
N ARG A 40 -7.70 -10.15 0.10
CA ARG A 40 -6.62 -9.34 -0.48
C ARG A 40 -5.68 -8.79 0.58
N ALA A 41 -4.49 -8.41 0.18
CA ALA A 41 -3.52 -7.71 1.02
C ALA A 41 -2.97 -6.50 0.26
N VAL A 42 -2.64 -5.44 1.00
CA VAL A 42 -1.72 -4.41 0.49
C VAL A 42 -0.30 -4.97 0.46
N ASP A 43 0.54 -4.43 -0.41
CA ASP A 43 1.94 -4.85 -0.48
C ASP A 43 2.70 -4.50 0.81
N PHE A 44 2.55 -3.28 1.34
CA PHE A 44 3.22 -2.86 2.56
C PHE A 44 2.29 -2.25 3.60
N VAL A 45 2.58 -2.58 4.86
CA VAL A 45 2.12 -1.84 6.04
C VAL A 45 3.34 -1.28 6.74
N GLY A 46 3.30 0.01 7.06
CA GLY A 46 4.43 0.73 7.64
C GLY A 46 4.06 1.48 8.91
N LEU A 47 5.04 1.68 9.79
CA LEU A 47 5.01 2.70 10.83
C LEU A 47 6.07 3.74 10.53
N LEU A 48 5.67 4.98 10.25
CA LEU A 48 6.58 6.12 10.12
C LEU A 48 6.49 6.96 11.40
N PHE A 49 7.59 7.06 12.15
CA PHE A 49 7.57 7.66 13.49
C PHE A 49 6.46 7.08 14.39
N GLY A 50 6.16 5.79 14.22
CA GLY A 50 5.10 5.09 14.94
C GLY A 50 3.68 5.32 14.41
N ALA A 51 3.45 6.17 13.41
CA ALA A 51 2.14 6.37 12.79
C ALA A 51 1.89 5.35 11.67
N PRO A 52 0.67 4.80 11.52
CA PRO A 52 0.41 3.68 10.61
C PRO A 52 0.21 4.15 9.16
N TRP A 53 0.75 3.41 8.19
CA TRP A 53 0.62 3.65 6.75
C TRP A 53 0.28 2.35 6.01
N PHE A 54 -0.56 2.48 4.99
CA PHE A 54 -0.81 1.41 4.00
C PHE A 54 -0.26 1.84 2.65
N ILE A 55 0.45 0.95 1.96
CA ILE A 55 1.02 1.22 0.64
C ILE A 55 0.70 0.05 -0.28
N GLU A 56 0.00 0.34 -1.37
CA GLU A 56 -0.26 -0.58 -2.48
C GLU A 56 0.45 -0.05 -3.73
N VAL A 57 1.07 -0.95 -4.49
CA VAL A 57 1.86 -0.68 -5.67
C VAL A 57 1.13 -1.25 -6.89
N LYS A 58 0.98 -0.42 -7.92
CA LYS A 58 0.50 -0.81 -9.24
C LYS A 58 1.43 -0.27 -10.30
N ASP A 59 2.05 -1.18 -11.05
CA ASP A 59 2.80 -0.84 -12.24
C ASP A 59 1.94 -1.17 -13.48
N PHE A 60 1.30 -0.16 -14.05
CA PHE A 60 0.44 -0.26 -15.24
C PHE A 60 1.14 0.16 -16.53
N ARG A 61 2.45 0.46 -16.47
CA ARG A 61 3.27 0.67 -17.66
C ARG A 61 3.16 -0.56 -18.58
N ASP A 62 3.17 -0.33 -19.89
CA ASP A 62 2.98 -1.32 -20.96
C ASP A 62 1.58 -1.96 -21.06
N TYR A 63 0.65 -1.69 -20.11
CA TYR A 63 -0.71 -2.22 -20.08
C TYR A 63 -1.78 -1.13 -19.97
N ARG A 64 -1.51 0.01 -20.60
CA ARG A 64 -2.32 1.23 -20.46
C ARG A 64 -3.74 1.06 -21.01
N ILE A 65 -3.90 0.32 -22.12
CA ILE A 65 -5.20 0.17 -22.78
C ILE A 65 -6.11 -0.71 -21.92
N GLU A 66 -5.58 -1.80 -21.38
CA GLU A 66 -6.28 -2.76 -20.53
C GLU A 66 -6.72 -2.12 -19.20
N ASN A 67 -5.85 -1.31 -18.59
CA ASN A 67 -6.13 -0.72 -17.28
C ASN A 67 -6.94 0.59 -17.33
N LYS A 68 -7.15 1.17 -18.52
CA LYS A 68 -7.89 2.44 -18.68
C LYS A 68 -9.31 2.35 -18.10
N GLN A 69 -10.00 1.24 -18.32
CA GLN A 69 -11.35 1.05 -17.77
C GLN A 69 -11.31 1.06 -16.23
N ARG A 70 -10.40 0.30 -15.61
CA ARG A 70 -10.26 0.20 -14.15
C ARG A 70 -9.97 1.53 -13.45
N LEU A 71 -9.23 2.41 -14.13
CA LEU A 71 -8.94 3.78 -13.64
C LEU A 71 -10.19 4.67 -13.69
N THR A 72 -11.07 4.48 -14.65
CA THR A 72 -12.26 5.32 -14.87
C THR A 72 -13.55 4.77 -14.26
N SER A 73 -13.63 3.46 -14.02
CA SER A 73 -14.83 2.76 -13.53
C SER A 73 -14.99 2.79 -12.01
N GLY A 74 -13.97 3.25 -11.28
CA GLY A 74 -13.90 3.17 -9.82
C GLY A 74 -13.55 1.77 -9.29
N GLU A 75 -13.33 0.78 -10.15
CA GLU A 75 -12.94 -0.57 -9.75
C GLU A 75 -11.59 -0.58 -9.02
N LEU A 76 -10.62 0.23 -9.48
CA LEU A 76 -9.35 0.36 -8.78
C LEU A 76 -9.56 0.91 -7.37
N ALA A 77 -10.42 1.92 -7.20
CA ALA A 77 -10.71 2.48 -5.87
C ALA A 77 -11.26 1.42 -4.90
N LYS A 78 -12.20 0.59 -5.38
CA LYS A 78 -12.74 -0.54 -4.62
C LYS A 78 -11.68 -1.59 -4.31
N GLU A 79 -10.82 -1.91 -5.26
CA GLU A 79 -9.72 -2.85 -5.06
C GLU A 79 -8.77 -2.39 -3.94
N ILE A 80 -8.35 -1.12 -3.94
CA ILE A 80 -7.51 -0.57 -2.87
C ILE A 80 -8.24 -0.64 -1.53
N ALA A 81 -9.51 -0.26 -1.50
CA ALA A 81 -10.30 -0.29 -0.28
C ALA A 81 -10.45 -1.71 0.30
N TRP A 82 -10.71 -2.70 -0.55
CA TRP A 82 -10.76 -4.11 -0.15
C TRP A 82 -9.41 -4.60 0.36
N LYS A 83 -8.31 -4.26 -0.32
CA LYS A 83 -6.95 -4.59 0.15
C LYS A 83 -6.65 -4.02 1.53
N VAL A 84 -6.98 -2.76 1.78
CA VAL A 84 -6.77 -2.13 3.10
C VAL A 84 -7.64 -2.81 4.16
N ARG A 85 -8.95 -2.97 3.91
CA ARG A 85 -9.89 -3.64 4.83
C ARG A 85 -9.41 -5.04 5.20
N ASP A 86 -9.10 -5.83 4.20
CA ASP A 86 -8.71 -7.23 4.37
C ASP A 86 -7.35 -7.34 5.04
N SER A 87 -6.41 -6.42 4.77
CA SER A 87 -5.12 -6.35 5.48
C SER A 87 -5.33 -6.12 6.98
N ILE A 88 -6.21 -5.19 7.36
CA ILE A 88 -6.50 -4.91 8.76
C ILE A 88 -7.12 -6.14 9.44
N ALA A 89 -8.13 -6.75 8.82
CA ALA A 89 -8.81 -7.93 9.35
C ALA A 89 -7.85 -9.13 9.48
N SER A 90 -7.02 -9.35 8.46
CA SER A 90 -6.06 -10.45 8.40
C SER A 90 -4.92 -10.31 9.39
N MET A 91 -4.37 -9.11 9.54
CA MET A 91 -3.36 -8.82 10.56
C MET A 91 -3.93 -9.01 11.96
N ALA A 92 -5.13 -8.49 12.23
CA ALA A 92 -5.81 -8.66 13.52
C ALA A 92 -6.06 -10.13 13.85
N TRP A 93 -6.43 -10.94 12.86
CA TRP A 93 -6.56 -12.39 13.03
C TRP A 93 -5.22 -13.06 13.34
N ALA A 94 -4.15 -12.70 12.63
CA ALA A 94 -2.84 -13.35 12.74
C ALA A 94 -2.09 -12.97 14.03
N CYS A 95 -2.30 -11.76 14.54
CA CYS A 95 -1.60 -11.20 15.70
C CYS A 95 -1.69 -12.13 16.92
N GLN A 96 -0.56 -12.31 17.60
CA GLN A 96 -0.36 -13.19 18.76
C GLN A 96 -0.66 -14.68 18.52
N ARG A 97 -0.82 -15.13 17.25
CA ARG A 97 -0.97 -16.55 16.92
C ARG A 97 0.36 -17.13 16.49
N THR A 98 1.00 -17.92 17.35
CA THR A 98 2.18 -18.71 16.99
C THR A 98 1.78 -19.92 16.13
N PRO A 99 2.50 -20.25 15.04
CA PRO A 99 3.75 -19.66 14.53
C PRO A 99 3.55 -18.62 13.43
N LEU A 100 2.36 -18.02 13.30
CA LEU A 100 2.00 -17.08 12.24
C LEU A 100 2.55 -15.67 12.49
N ASP A 101 2.49 -15.19 13.73
CA ASP A 101 3.00 -13.87 14.14
C ASP A 101 4.51 -13.89 14.40
N ARG A 102 5.31 -13.97 13.33
CA ARG A 102 6.78 -14.03 13.41
C ARG A 102 7.47 -12.67 13.50
N ASN A 103 6.80 -11.63 13.03
CA ASN A 103 7.37 -10.29 12.88
C ASN A 103 6.84 -9.28 13.90
N ASP A 104 6.18 -9.76 14.97
CA ASP A 104 5.47 -8.96 15.96
C ASP A 104 4.51 -7.97 15.29
N LEU A 105 3.33 -8.45 14.91
CA LEU A 105 2.25 -7.62 14.36
C LEU A 105 1.67 -6.62 15.39
N GLY A 106 2.00 -6.81 16.68
CA GLY A 106 1.47 -6.04 17.79
C GLY A 106 1.65 -4.52 17.65
N PRO A 107 2.87 -3.99 17.42
CA PRO A 107 3.11 -2.57 17.19
C PRO A 107 2.25 -1.97 16.07
N PHE A 108 2.13 -2.66 14.93
CA PHE A 108 1.35 -2.19 13.79
C PHE A 108 -0.13 -2.05 14.12
N LEU A 109 -0.72 -3.08 14.73
CA LEU A 109 -2.13 -3.07 15.11
C LEU A 109 -2.41 -2.09 16.24
N ARG A 110 -1.54 -2.00 17.26
CA ARG A 110 -1.71 -1.03 18.35
C ARG A 110 -1.69 0.40 17.82
N SER A 111 -0.75 0.71 16.92
CA SER A 111 -0.67 2.02 16.28
C SER A 111 -1.93 2.32 15.46
N LEU A 112 -2.38 1.36 14.64
CA LEU A 112 -3.60 1.49 13.84
C LEU A 112 -4.85 1.73 14.68
N LEU A 113 -5.11 0.84 15.65
CA LEU A 113 -6.33 0.87 16.48
C LEU A 113 -6.34 2.07 17.44
N GLY A 114 -5.16 2.56 17.83
CA GLY A 114 -5.02 3.76 18.65
C GLY A 114 -4.97 5.07 17.86
N CYS A 115 -4.96 5.02 16.52
CA CYS A 115 -4.78 6.19 15.68
C CYS A 115 -5.99 7.13 15.78
N LYS A 116 -5.75 8.35 16.25
CA LYS A 116 -6.77 9.43 16.31
C LYS A 116 -6.69 10.39 15.13
N HIS A 117 -5.63 10.27 14.32
CA HIS A 117 -5.39 11.10 13.16
C HIS A 117 -5.82 10.37 11.90
N LYS A 118 -5.68 11.06 10.75
CA LYS A 118 -5.95 10.41 9.47
C LYS A 118 -4.91 9.34 9.21
N VAL A 119 -5.35 8.16 8.77
CA VAL A 119 -4.46 7.05 8.41
C VAL A 119 -4.05 7.20 6.94
N PRO A 120 -2.75 7.40 6.63
CA PRO A 120 -2.30 7.46 5.25
C PRO A 120 -2.49 6.15 4.50
N VAL A 121 -3.09 6.25 3.31
CA VAL A 121 -3.24 5.15 2.36
C VAL A 121 -2.64 5.60 1.04
N VAL A 122 -1.54 4.98 0.65
CA VAL A 122 -0.78 5.31 -0.54
C VAL A 122 -1.11 4.28 -1.62
N LEU A 123 -1.56 4.76 -2.78
CA LEU A 123 -1.49 4.01 -4.02
C LEU A 123 -0.28 4.54 -4.80
N TRP A 124 0.78 3.74 -4.90
CA TRP A 124 1.88 3.99 -5.81
C TRP A 124 1.50 3.45 -7.20
N LEU A 125 1.21 4.35 -8.14
CA LEU A 125 0.72 4.02 -9.48
C LEU A 125 1.71 4.51 -10.53
N GLU A 126 2.45 3.59 -11.15
CA GLU A 126 3.25 3.88 -12.34
C GLU A 126 2.43 3.63 -13.60
N GLU A 127 2.46 4.58 -14.53
CA GLU A 127 1.82 4.52 -15.83
C GLU A 127 2.81 5.01 -16.90
N ASP A 128 2.65 4.60 -18.16
CA ASP A 128 3.50 5.10 -19.27
C ASP A 128 3.42 6.62 -19.41
N ARG A 129 2.25 7.17 -19.09
CA ARG A 129 2.05 8.60 -18.91
C ARG A 129 1.60 8.80 -17.47
N PRO A 130 2.44 9.39 -16.62
CA PRO A 130 2.12 9.55 -15.21
C PRO A 130 0.81 10.34 -15.06
N PRO A 131 0.02 10.03 -14.03
CA PRO A 131 -1.25 10.71 -13.80
C PRO A 131 -0.99 12.19 -13.55
N THR A 132 -1.82 13.05 -14.14
CA THR A 132 -1.79 14.48 -13.80
C THR A 132 -2.21 14.65 -12.33
N PRO A 133 -1.79 15.73 -11.65
CA PRO A 133 -2.20 15.99 -10.27
C PRO A 133 -3.73 15.97 -10.08
N ALA A 134 -4.49 16.45 -11.07
CA ALA A 134 -5.95 16.41 -11.05
C ALA A 134 -6.51 14.98 -11.13
N ALA A 135 -5.94 14.13 -12.00
CA ALA A 135 -6.35 12.73 -12.11
C ALA A 135 -6.00 11.94 -10.83
N ALA A 136 -4.79 12.15 -10.29
CA ALA A 136 -4.36 11.56 -9.02
C ALA A 136 -5.30 11.98 -7.87
N SER A 137 -5.68 13.26 -7.80
CA SER A 137 -6.62 13.77 -6.81
C SER A 137 -8.02 13.18 -6.95
N ALA A 138 -8.52 13.01 -8.18
CA ALA A 138 -9.83 12.41 -8.42
C ALA A 138 -9.86 10.94 -7.98
N LEU A 139 -8.82 10.18 -8.29
CA LEU A 139 -8.67 8.79 -7.84
C LEU A 139 -8.52 8.70 -6.32
N ALA A 140 -7.75 9.60 -5.69
CA ALA A 140 -7.61 9.67 -4.24
C ALA A 140 -8.96 9.89 -3.54
N GLU A 141 -9.79 10.80 -4.07
CA GLU A 141 -11.14 11.03 -3.53
C GLU A 141 -12.07 9.84 -3.77
N ALA A 142 -11.94 9.10 -4.87
CA ALA A 142 -12.69 7.87 -5.10
C ALA A 142 -12.33 6.79 -4.06
N ILE A 143 -11.04 6.53 -3.82
CA ILE A 143 -10.57 5.59 -2.78
C ILE A 143 -11.04 6.03 -1.38
N LYS A 144 -10.94 7.32 -1.09
CA LYS A 144 -11.34 7.88 0.22
C LYS A 144 -12.81 7.67 0.52
N ARG A 145 -13.70 7.73 -0.48
CA ARG A 145 -15.14 7.46 -0.31
C ARG A 145 -15.40 6.01 0.14
N GLU A 146 -14.67 5.06 -0.41
CA GLU A 146 -14.76 3.64 -0.03
C GLU A 146 -14.16 3.35 1.36
N LEU A 147 -13.26 4.21 1.83
CA LEU A 147 -12.53 4.05 3.09
C LEU A 147 -12.96 5.02 4.21
N THR A 148 -14.12 5.67 4.10
CA THR A 148 -14.57 6.68 5.09
C THR A 148 -14.55 6.19 6.54
N TRP A 149 -14.82 4.90 6.77
CA TRP A 149 -14.77 4.24 8.08
C TRP A 149 -13.37 4.22 8.72
N LEU A 150 -12.30 4.38 7.95
CA LEU A 150 -10.90 4.38 8.40
C LEU A 150 -10.38 5.78 8.77
N ASN A 151 -11.13 6.85 8.47
CA ASN A 151 -10.62 8.23 8.48
C ASN A 151 -9.31 8.40 7.67
N PRO A 152 -9.31 8.15 6.36
CA PRO A 152 -8.07 8.02 5.59
C PRO A 152 -7.52 9.38 5.12
N LYS A 153 -6.20 9.44 4.94
CA LYS A 153 -5.50 10.42 4.09
C LYS A 153 -4.98 9.68 2.85
N VAL A 154 -5.72 9.71 1.75
CA VAL A 154 -5.33 9.00 0.55
C VAL A 154 -4.32 9.81 -0.26
N LEU A 155 -3.26 9.16 -0.71
CA LEU A 155 -2.23 9.70 -1.59
C LEU A 155 -2.13 8.79 -2.82
N VAL A 156 -2.29 9.35 -4.01
CA VAL A 156 -1.97 8.67 -5.27
C VAL A 156 -0.65 9.25 -5.78
N MET A 157 0.38 8.41 -5.80
CA MET A 157 1.76 8.81 -6.04
C MET A 157 2.33 8.06 -7.23
N CYS A 158 3.30 8.66 -7.90
CA CYS A 158 4.22 8.03 -8.84
C CYS A 158 5.59 8.68 -8.63
N ARG A 159 6.63 8.22 -9.32
CA ARG A 159 7.97 8.84 -9.23
C ARG A 159 7.94 10.34 -9.49
N ASP A 160 7.30 10.78 -10.57
CA ASP A 160 7.22 12.20 -10.95
C ASP A 160 6.51 13.07 -9.89
N LEU A 161 5.43 12.56 -9.30
CA LEU A 161 4.72 13.27 -8.22
C LEU A 161 5.52 13.25 -6.91
N ALA A 162 6.32 12.22 -6.66
CA ALA A 162 7.17 12.11 -5.49
C ALA A 162 8.35 13.09 -5.50
N GLU A 163 8.81 13.55 -6.68
CA GLU A 163 9.80 14.63 -6.79
C GLU A 163 9.26 15.96 -6.23
N GLN A 164 7.96 16.19 -6.35
CA GLN A 164 7.30 17.41 -5.87
C GLN A 164 6.75 17.27 -4.46
N HIS A 165 6.26 16.07 -4.11
CA HIS A 165 5.56 15.80 -2.86
C HIS A 165 6.09 14.51 -2.21
N ALA A 166 7.35 14.55 -1.78
CA ALA A 166 8.02 13.38 -1.20
C ALA A 166 7.31 12.87 0.06
N ILE A 167 7.20 11.54 0.17
CA ILE A 167 6.86 10.89 1.43
C ILE A 167 8.15 10.81 2.27
N PRO A 168 8.17 11.31 3.52
CA PRO A 168 9.40 11.35 4.32
C PRO A 168 10.04 9.97 4.45
N GLY A 169 11.34 9.90 4.16
CA GLY A 169 12.12 8.67 4.26
C GLY A 169 11.77 7.59 3.23
N LEU A 170 10.88 7.83 2.26
CA LEU A 170 10.59 6.89 1.18
C LEU A 170 11.21 7.35 -0.14
N VAL A 171 12.06 6.51 -0.71
CA VAL A 171 12.67 6.71 -2.03
C VAL A 171 12.25 5.55 -2.92
N VAL A 172 11.77 5.85 -4.12
CA VAL A 172 11.36 4.82 -5.09
C VAL A 172 12.12 4.99 -6.40
N THR A 173 12.79 3.93 -6.84
CA THR A 173 13.56 3.91 -8.09
C THR A 173 13.05 2.81 -9.01
N SER A 174 13.16 3.01 -10.33
CA SER A 174 12.93 1.91 -11.28
C SER A 174 14.17 1.03 -11.38
N GLN A 175 13.96 -0.28 -11.43
CA GLN A 175 14.97 -1.23 -11.87
C GLN A 175 14.96 -1.35 -13.40
N PRO A 176 16.11 -1.66 -14.03
CA PRO A 176 16.13 -2.05 -15.43
C PRO A 176 15.19 -3.25 -15.64
N ALA A 177 14.54 -3.33 -16.80
CA ALA A 177 13.80 -4.53 -17.16
C ALA A 177 14.73 -5.76 -17.04
N PRO A 178 14.26 -6.90 -16.48
CA PRO A 178 15.04 -8.12 -16.50
C PRO A 178 15.39 -8.43 -17.97
N ARG A 179 16.68 -8.64 -18.23
CA ARG A 179 17.18 -9.04 -19.55
C ARG A 179 16.77 -10.48 -19.88
#